data_AF-A0A4P6FLG7-F1
#
_entry.id   AF-A0A4P6FLG7-F1
#
_cell.length_a   1.000
_cell.length_b   1.000
_cell.length_c   1.000
_cell.angle_alpha   90.00
_cell.angle_beta   90.00
_cell.angle_gamma   90.00
#
_symmetry.space_group_name_H-M   'P 1'
#
loop_
_entity.id
_entity.type
_entity.pdbx_description
1 polymer ?
#
loop_
_entity_poly.entity_id
_entity_poly.type
_entity_poly.pdbx_seq_one_letter_code
_entity_poly.pdbx_strand_id
1 'polypeptide(L)'
;MVPGKPQWRSGDVDEDALLRASSEPALLGAGLAMIPHAARLLTRIDAPLLTVATFRGDATIRLIPWSARLTPGTALDMSEAAFWPEVEPLVESGSEALRQIALRWPGYALPPVIGLVTDGTGLAASGDDPSGLSAEWLLDRVRSSSPASVLVPFAPTGIWSLLSPDMVPANIGCCH
;
A
#
# COMPACT_ATOMS: atom_id res chain seq x y z
N MET A 1 -5.88 34.25 37.37
CA MET A 1 -6.20 34.02 35.94
C MET A 1 -5.19 33.03 35.40
N VAL A 2 -5.63 31.80 35.11
CA VAL A 2 -4.80 30.76 34.50
C VAL A 2 -5.40 30.44 33.13
N PRO A 3 -4.65 30.46 32.03
CA PRO A 3 -5.19 30.11 30.72
C PRO A 3 -5.40 28.60 30.64
N GLY A 4 -6.62 28.21 30.26
CA GLY A 4 -7.01 26.81 30.08
C GLY A 4 -6.24 26.17 28.93
N LYS A 5 -5.72 24.96 29.17
CA LYS A 5 -5.06 24.13 28.16
C LYS A 5 -6.06 23.70 27.08
N PRO A 6 -5.67 23.64 25.80
CA PRO A 6 -6.51 23.06 24.76
C PRO A 6 -6.67 21.56 25.00
N GLN A 7 -7.92 21.12 25.16
CA GLN A 7 -8.30 19.71 25.14
C GLN A 7 -8.23 19.24 23.68
N TRP A 8 -7.19 18.48 23.35
CA TRP A 8 -7.15 17.71 22.11
C TRP A 8 -8.11 16.53 22.26
N ARG A 9 -9.20 16.53 21.49
CA ARG A 9 -10.08 15.37 21.36
C ARG A 9 -9.31 14.28 20.63
N SER A 10 -8.94 13.24 21.37
CA SER A 10 -8.55 11.94 20.83
C SER A 10 -9.81 11.23 20.35
N GLY A 11 -9.91 10.90 19.06
CA GLY A 11 -10.96 10.03 18.53
C GLY A 11 -11.63 10.55 17.26
N ASP A 12 -10.86 10.67 16.18
CA ASP A 12 -11.33 10.75 14.79
C ASP A 12 -10.12 10.54 13.85
N VAL A 13 -9.38 9.45 14.06
CA VAL A 13 -8.31 9.03 13.14
C VAL A 13 -8.72 7.69 12.53
N ASP A 14 -8.82 7.69 11.21
CA ASP A 14 -8.73 6.54 10.29
C ASP A 14 -9.93 5.61 9.98
N GLU A 15 -11.10 5.69 10.62
CA GLU A 15 -12.25 4.91 10.09
C GLU A 15 -12.74 5.48 8.74
N ASP A 16 -12.66 6.80 8.57
CA ASP A 16 -13.15 7.50 7.38
C ASP A 16 -12.28 7.28 6.13
N ALA A 17 -10.98 7.00 6.31
CA ALA A 17 -10.06 6.70 5.20
C ALA A 17 -10.18 5.24 4.74
N LEU A 18 -10.34 4.31 5.68
CA LEU A 18 -10.61 2.89 5.41
C LEU A 18 -11.99 2.72 4.73
N LEU A 19 -13.01 3.45 5.19
CA LEU A 19 -14.34 3.46 4.57
C LEU A 19 -14.32 4.07 3.17
N ARG A 20 -13.55 5.14 2.93
CA ARG A 20 -13.41 5.72 1.57
C ARG A 20 -12.69 4.78 0.59
N ALA A 21 -11.64 4.08 1.02
CA ALA A 21 -11.01 3.04 0.19
C ALA A 21 -11.96 1.87 -0.12
N SER A 22 -12.82 1.50 0.84
CA SER A 22 -13.87 0.49 0.64
C SER A 22 -15.04 0.95 -0.25
N SER A 23 -15.16 2.27 -0.48
CA SER A 23 -16.24 2.87 -1.28
C SER A 23 -15.96 2.97 -2.78
N GLU A 24 -14.80 2.49 -3.24
CA GLU A 24 -14.38 2.49 -4.66
C GLU A 24 -14.29 1.05 -5.20
N PRO A 25 -15.40 0.47 -5.70
CA PRO A 25 -15.44 -0.93 -6.14
C PRO A 25 -14.42 -1.26 -7.22
N ALA A 26 -14.10 -0.29 -8.09
CA ALA A 26 -13.13 -0.47 -9.15
C ALA A 26 -11.69 -0.56 -8.63
N LEU A 27 -11.31 0.30 -7.68
CA LEU A 27 -9.99 0.25 -7.03
C LEU A 27 -9.83 -1.06 -6.26
N LEU A 28 -10.83 -1.41 -5.44
CA LEU A 28 -10.80 -2.66 -4.67
C LEU A 28 -10.77 -3.89 -5.58
N GLY A 29 -11.58 -3.91 -6.64
CA GLY A 29 -11.61 -5.00 -7.61
C GLY A 29 -10.26 -5.19 -8.32
N ALA A 30 -9.65 -4.11 -8.79
CA ALA A 30 -8.33 -4.15 -9.41
C ALA A 30 -7.23 -4.56 -8.40
N GLY A 31 -7.29 -4.03 -7.18
CA GLY A 31 -6.37 -4.40 -6.11
C GLY A 31 -6.45 -5.90 -5.76
N LEU A 32 -7.65 -6.45 -5.60
CA LEU A 32 -7.86 -7.88 -5.34
C LEU A 32 -7.41 -8.76 -6.51
N ALA A 33 -7.63 -8.33 -7.75
CA ALA A 33 -7.14 -9.04 -8.93
C ALA A 33 -5.61 -9.10 -8.98
N MET A 34 -4.92 -8.10 -8.41
CA MET A 34 -3.47 -8.00 -8.40
C MET A 34 -2.80 -8.97 -7.42
N ILE A 35 -3.41 -9.19 -6.25
CA ILE A 35 -2.83 -9.93 -5.11
C ILE A 35 -2.27 -11.31 -5.48
N PRO A 36 -3.00 -12.22 -6.17
CA PRO A 36 -2.50 -13.57 -6.44
C PRO A 36 -1.25 -13.58 -7.34
N HIS A 37 -1.15 -12.60 -8.24
CA HIS A 37 -0.02 -12.48 -9.15
C HIS A 37 1.19 -11.87 -8.46
N ALA A 38 0.97 -10.85 -7.62
CA ALA A 38 2.01 -10.30 -6.75
C ALA A 38 2.59 -11.37 -5.81
N ALA A 39 1.76 -12.21 -5.20
CA ALA A 39 2.20 -13.28 -4.30
C ALA A 39 3.14 -14.28 -4.99
N ARG A 40 2.77 -14.74 -6.18
CA ARG A 40 3.58 -15.67 -6.97
C ARG A 40 4.89 -15.03 -7.43
N LEU A 41 4.83 -13.76 -7.84
CA LEU A 41 6.02 -13.00 -8.23
C LEU A 41 6.99 -12.84 -7.06
N LEU A 42 6.51 -12.39 -5.91
CA LEU A 42 7.30 -12.21 -4.68
C LEU A 42 7.98 -13.50 -4.24
N THR A 43 7.25 -14.62 -4.28
CA THR A 43 7.80 -15.95 -4.00
C THR A 43 8.91 -16.31 -4.98
N ARG A 44 8.74 -16.01 -6.28
CA ARG A 44 9.74 -16.32 -7.31
C ARG A 44 11.03 -15.53 -7.13
N ILE A 45 10.93 -14.26 -6.77
CA ILE A 45 12.10 -13.35 -6.65
C ILE A 45 12.65 -13.26 -5.22
N ASP A 46 12.09 -14.03 -4.29
CA ASP A 46 12.44 -14.03 -2.85
C ASP A 46 12.45 -12.61 -2.25
N ALA A 47 11.44 -11.81 -2.61
CA ALA A 47 11.27 -10.46 -2.07
C ALA A 47 10.13 -10.45 -1.05
N PRO A 48 10.27 -9.72 0.07
CA PRO A 48 9.18 -9.55 1.01
C PRO A 48 8.04 -8.69 0.47
N LEU A 49 8.37 -7.60 -0.25
CA LEU A 49 7.39 -6.63 -0.72
C LEU A 49 7.65 -6.23 -2.16
N LEU A 50 6.60 -5.74 -2.81
CA LEU A 50 6.63 -5.20 -4.14
C LEU A 50 5.96 -3.83 -4.14
N THR A 51 6.62 -2.84 -4.72
CA THR A 51 5.94 -1.62 -5.17
C THR A 51 5.60 -1.74 -6.65
N VAL A 52 4.32 -1.58 -6.99
CA VAL A 52 3.84 -1.39 -8.36
C VAL A 52 3.66 0.11 -8.56
N ALA A 53 4.44 0.71 -9.45
CA ALA A 53 4.49 2.16 -9.60
C ALA A 53 4.32 2.64 -11.04
N THR A 54 3.77 3.84 -11.19
CA THR A 54 3.77 4.62 -12.42
C THR A 54 4.44 5.97 -12.18
N PHE A 55 5.04 6.54 -13.23
CA PHE A 55 5.77 7.80 -13.19
C PHE A 55 5.04 8.82 -14.06
N ARG A 56 4.99 10.08 -13.61
CA ARG A 56 4.31 11.13 -14.36
C ARG A 56 4.95 11.27 -15.76
N GLY A 57 4.12 11.16 -16.80
CA GLY A 57 4.58 11.21 -18.19
C GLY A 57 5.12 9.88 -18.73
N ASP A 58 5.07 8.81 -17.94
CA ASP A 58 5.46 7.45 -18.32
C ASP A 58 4.28 6.50 -18.07
N ALA A 59 3.69 6.00 -19.16
CA ALA A 59 2.58 5.06 -19.07
C ALA A 59 3.03 3.65 -18.63
N THR A 60 4.34 3.39 -18.53
CA THR A 60 4.87 2.09 -18.16
C THR A 60 4.79 1.87 -16.64
N ILE A 61 4.27 0.70 -16.27
CA ILE A 61 4.31 0.20 -14.90
C ILE A 61 5.69 -0.35 -14.59
N ARG A 62 6.22 0.03 -13.43
CA ARG A 62 7.45 -0.53 -12.88
C ARG A 62 7.14 -1.37 -11.66
N LEU A 63 7.73 -2.56 -11.64
CA LEU A 63 7.67 -3.49 -10.53
C LEU A 63 8.98 -3.38 -9.75
N ILE A 64 8.92 -2.89 -8.52
CA ILE A 64 10.12 -2.57 -7.72
C ILE A 64 10.10 -3.43 -6.46
N PRO A 65 10.86 -4.53 -6.42
CA PRO A 65 10.94 -5.37 -5.23
C PRO A 65 11.67 -4.67 -4.11
N TRP A 66 11.29 -4.97 -2.89
CA TRP A 66 11.98 -4.53 -1.69
C TRP A 66 12.99 -5.58 -1.26
N SER A 67 14.10 -5.15 -0.69
CA SER A 67 15.06 -6.05 -0.06
C SER A 67 14.53 -6.59 1.28
N ALA A 68 15.14 -7.64 1.80
CA ALA A 68 14.90 -8.12 3.16
C ALA A 68 15.17 -7.05 4.25
N ARG A 69 15.93 -5.99 3.92
CA ARG A 69 16.17 -4.83 4.81
C ARG A 69 15.13 -3.73 4.66
N LEU A 70 14.03 -4.02 3.95
CA LEU A 70 12.93 -3.08 3.70
C LEU A 70 13.38 -1.81 2.99
N THR A 71 14.25 -1.97 2.01
CA THR A 71 14.65 -0.88 1.10
C THR A 71 14.17 -1.20 -0.31
N PRO A 72 13.52 -0.27 -1.02
CA PRO A 72 13.19 -0.44 -2.43
C PRO A 72 14.46 -0.72 -3.24
N GLY A 73 14.40 -1.77 -4.06
CA GLY A 73 15.49 -2.17 -4.96
C GLY A 73 15.42 -1.48 -6.31
N THR A 74 16.09 -2.06 -7.29
CA THR A 74 15.96 -1.67 -8.70
C THR A 74 14.67 -2.25 -9.29
N ALA A 75 14.03 -1.51 -10.21
CA ALA A 75 12.91 -2.05 -10.96
C ALA A 75 13.32 -3.36 -11.67
N LEU A 76 12.39 -4.32 -11.72
CA LEU A 76 12.56 -5.53 -12.52
C LEU A 76 12.77 -5.14 -13.98
N ASP A 77 13.69 -5.83 -14.65
CA ASP A 77 13.82 -5.72 -16.09
C ASP A 77 12.59 -6.35 -16.75
N MET A 78 11.71 -5.50 -17.28
CA MET A 78 10.46 -5.94 -17.89
C MET A 78 10.68 -6.80 -19.14
N SER A 79 11.85 -6.74 -19.78
CA SER A 79 12.15 -7.59 -20.93
C SER A 79 12.41 -9.05 -20.51
N GLU A 80 13.02 -9.26 -19.35
CA GLU A 80 13.19 -10.58 -18.74
C GLU A 80 11.90 -11.04 -18.05
N ALA A 81 11.25 -10.13 -17.32
CA ALA A 81 10.03 -10.40 -16.56
C ALA A 81 8.81 -10.67 -17.46
N ALA A 82 8.81 -10.21 -18.72
CA ALA A 82 7.73 -10.48 -19.67
C ALA A 82 7.47 -11.98 -19.91
N PHE A 83 8.46 -12.84 -19.66
CA PHE A 83 8.31 -14.29 -19.77
C PHE A 83 7.66 -14.94 -18.54
N TRP A 84 7.39 -14.17 -17.48
CA TRP A 84 6.80 -14.68 -16.25
C TRP A 84 5.27 -14.55 -16.32
N PRO A 85 4.51 -15.65 -16.20
CA PRO A 85 3.05 -15.64 -16.36
C PRO A 85 2.32 -14.79 -15.31
N GLU A 86 3.00 -14.40 -14.24
CA GLU A 86 2.49 -13.52 -13.20
C GLU A 86 2.51 -12.04 -13.60
N VAL A 87 3.44 -11.64 -14.47
CA VAL A 87 3.79 -10.22 -14.68
C VAL A 87 2.74 -9.49 -15.51
N GLU A 88 2.29 -10.05 -16.61
CA GLU A 88 1.27 -9.42 -17.46
C GLU A 88 -0.03 -9.11 -16.71
N PRO A 89 -0.71 -10.07 -16.07
CA PRO A 89 -1.93 -9.80 -15.29
C PRO A 89 -1.68 -8.91 -14.06
N LEU A 90 -0.50 -8.95 -13.46
CA LEU A 90 -0.09 -8.02 -12.39
C LEU A 90 0.03 -6.59 -12.90
N VAL A 91 0.64 -6.39 -14.07
CA VAL A 91 0.76 -5.07 -14.71
C VAL A 91 -0.61 -4.54 -15.14
N GLU A 92 -1.47 -5.40 -15.70
CA GLU A 92 -2.83 -5.01 -16.09
C GLU A 92 -3.66 -4.54 -14.89
N SER A 93 -3.79 -5.39 -13.86
CA SER A 93 -4.55 -5.06 -12.66
C SER A 93 -3.92 -3.92 -11.85
N GLY A 94 -2.59 -3.88 -11.75
CA GLY A 94 -1.84 -2.81 -11.09
C GLY A 94 -1.99 -1.47 -11.81
N SER A 95 -2.00 -1.46 -13.14
CA SER A 95 -2.26 -0.26 -13.94
C SER A 95 -3.65 0.30 -13.68
N GLU A 96 -4.68 -0.55 -13.67
CA GLU A 96 -6.04 -0.13 -13.36
C GLU A 96 -6.14 0.42 -11.93
N ALA A 97 -5.55 -0.25 -10.94
CA ALA A 97 -5.55 0.23 -9.55
C ALA A 97 -4.83 1.59 -9.41
N LEU A 98 -3.66 1.76 -10.04
CA LEU A 98 -2.94 3.03 -10.06
C LEU A 98 -3.72 4.13 -10.77
N ARG A 99 -4.43 3.80 -11.86
CA ARG A 99 -5.30 4.74 -12.57
C ARG A 99 -6.42 5.26 -11.66
N GLN A 100 -7.04 4.39 -10.87
CA GLN A 100 -8.07 4.79 -9.90
C GLN A 100 -7.48 5.67 -8.80
N ILE A 101 -6.31 5.33 -8.27
CA ILE A 101 -5.61 6.15 -7.26
C ILE A 101 -5.26 7.53 -7.82
N ALA A 102 -4.80 7.62 -9.07
CA ALA A 102 -4.44 8.89 -9.71
C ALA A 102 -5.60 9.88 -9.76
N LEU A 103 -6.87 9.42 -9.76
CA LEU A 103 -8.06 10.28 -9.75
C LEU A 103 -8.19 11.13 -8.47
N ARG A 104 -7.42 10.82 -7.43
CA ARG A 104 -7.38 11.60 -6.17
C ARG A 104 -6.71 12.97 -6.35
N TRP A 105 -5.94 13.16 -7.42
CA TRP A 105 -5.29 14.44 -7.72
C TRP A 105 -5.83 15.01 -9.03
N PRO A 106 -6.08 16.33 -9.09
CA PRO A 106 -6.24 16.99 -10.38
C PRO A 106 -4.94 16.89 -11.18
N GLY A 107 -5.02 16.88 -12.51
CA GLY A 107 -3.86 16.60 -13.38
C GLY A 107 -2.62 17.50 -13.14
N TYR A 108 -2.80 18.74 -12.68
CA TYR A 108 -1.70 19.65 -12.34
C TYR A 108 -1.03 19.36 -10.98
N ALA A 109 -1.70 18.63 -10.10
CA ALA A 109 -1.22 18.23 -8.78
C ALA A 109 -0.87 16.73 -8.69
N LEU A 110 -0.98 16.00 -9.81
CA LEU A 110 -0.68 14.57 -9.89
C LEU A 110 0.77 14.34 -9.44
N PRO A 111 1.08 13.52 -8.44
CA PRO A 111 2.46 13.28 -7.98
C PRO A 111 3.43 12.83 -9.09
N PRO A 112 4.75 13.07 -8.95
CA PRO A 112 5.73 12.57 -9.92
C PRO A 112 5.78 11.04 -9.98
N VAL A 113 5.44 10.36 -8.88
CA VAL A 113 5.36 8.90 -8.76
C VAL A 113 4.13 8.54 -7.95
N ILE A 114 3.40 7.54 -8.41
CA ILE A 114 2.31 6.90 -7.65
C ILE A 114 2.65 5.42 -7.55
N GLY A 115 2.60 4.89 -6.33
CA GLY A 115 2.96 3.52 -5.99
C GLY A 115 1.91 2.85 -5.12
N LEU A 116 1.76 1.56 -5.37
CA LEU A 116 1.01 0.58 -4.61
C LEU A 116 2.00 -0.37 -3.96
N VAL A 117 1.93 -0.58 -2.65
CA VAL A 117 2.82 -1.52 -1.96
C VAL A 117 2.04 -2.75 -1.50
N THR A 118 2.57 -3.94 -1.81
CA THR A 118 1.94 -5.24 -1.52
C THR A 118 2.97 -6.26 -1.01
N ASP A 119 2.52 -7.17 -0.15
CA ASP A 119 3.24 -8.39 0.26
C ASP A 119 2.70 -9.66 -0.39
N GLY A 120 1.79 -9.52 -1.37
CA GLY A 120 1.10 -10.64 -2.00
C GLY A 120 -0.09 -11.17 -1.19
N THR A 121 -0.45 -10.54 -0.08
CA THR A 121 -1.73 -10.77 0.62
C THR A 121 -2.53 -9.47 0.73
N GLY A 122 -1.88 -8.41 1.20
CA GLY A 122 -2.47 -7.08 1.34
C GLY A 122 -1.94 -6.08 0.33
N LEU A 123 -2.58 -4.92 0.32
CA LEU A 123 -2.29 -3.82 -0.58
C LEU A 123 -2.54 -2.50 0.13
N ALA A 124 -1.58 -1.58 0.03
CA ALA A 124 -1.72 -0.23 0.54
C ALA A 124 -1.27 0.82 -0.48
N ALA A 125 -1.85 2.00 -0.33
CA ALA A 125 -1.45 3.24 -0.98
C ALA A 125 -1.38 4.35 0.06
N SER A 126 -0.68 5.44 -0.23
CA SER A 126 -0.68 6.62 0.65
C SER A 126 -0.97 7.88 -0.17
N GLY A 127 -1.80 8.76 0.37
CA GLY A 127 -2.07 10.05 -0.24
C GLY A 127 -0.95 11.07 0.01
N ASP A 128 -0.42 11.09 1.23
CA ASP A 128 0.55 12.12 1.67
C ASP A 128 1.97 11.84 1.16
N ASP A 129 2.34 10.57 1.06
CA ASP A 129 3.54 10.11 0.36
C ASP A 129 3.16 9.00 -0.62
N PRO A 130 2.80 9.39 -1.86
CA PRO A 130 2.21 8.53 -2.88
C PRO A 130 3.24 7.67 -3.61
N SER A 131 4.54 7.86 -3.37
CA SER A 131 5.57 7.18 -4.13
C SER A 131 5.61 5.67 -3.87
N GLY A 132 5.47 5.25 -2.62
CA GLY A 132 5.73 3.85 -2.22
C GLY A 132 7.19 3.43 -2.42
N LEU A 133 8.12 4.38 -2.61
CA LEU A 133 9.52 4.11 -2.98
C LEU A 133 10.55 4.73 -2.01
N SER A 134 10.10 5.27 -0.89
CA SER A 134 11.01 5.68 0.19
C SER A 134 11.33 4.48 1.09
N ALA A 135 12.59 4.36 1.53
CA ALA A 135 12.94 3.40 2.58
C ALA A 135 12.24 3.72 3.92
N GLU A 136 11.94 5.01 4.16
CA GLU A 136 11.15 5.44 5.30
C GLU A 136 9.65 5.23 5.09
N TRP A 137 9.21 4.83 3.89
CA TRP A 137 7.78 4.73 3.58
C TRP A 137 7.08 3.83 4.60
N LEU A 138 7.61 2.63 4.88
CA LEU A 138 7.02 1.73 5.89
C LEU A 138 7.16 2.30 7.32
N LEU A 139 8.30 2.89 7.64
CA LEU A 139 8.59 3.42 8.98
C LEU A 139 7.67 4.59 9.35
N ASP A 140 7.35 5.46 8.38
CA ASP A 140 6.45 6.59 8.57
C ASP A 140 5.03 6.14 8.90
N ARG A 141 4.64 4.93 8.51
CA ARG A 141 3.30 4.37 8.79
C ARG A 141 3.26 3.73 10.16
N VAL A 142 4.32 3.00 10.53
CA VAL A 142 4.50 2.47 11.90
C VAL A 142 4.52 3.61 12.92
N ARG A 143 5.12 4.75 12.56
CA ARG A 143 5.16 5.96 13.41
C ARG A 143 3.89 6.80 13.35
N SER A 144 2.90 6.42 12.55
CA SER A 144 1.68 7.20 12.27
C SER A 144 1.95 8.64 11.79
N SER A 145 3.12 8.88 11.18
CA SER A 145 3.53 10.18 10.63
C SER A 145 2.87 10.47 9.28
N SER A 146 2.46 9.42 8.55
CA SER A 146 1.73 9.52 7.28
C SER A 146 0.84 8.27 7.13
N PRO A 147 -0.49 8.36 7.34
CA PRO A 147 -1.35 7.20 7.26
C PRO A 147 -1.42 6.66 5.83
N ALA A 148 -1.30 5.34 5.69
CA ALA A 148 -1.56 4.65 4.43
C ALA A 148 -3.00 4.13 4.41
N SER A 149 -3.68 4.30 3.29
CA SER A 149 -4.95 3.63 3.04
C SER A 149 -4.68 2.16 2.72
N VAL A 150 -5.02 1.27 3.66
CA VAL A 150 -5.05 -0.18 3.41
C VAL A 150 -6.25 -0.49 2.52
N LEU A 151 -5.97 -0.90 1.28
CA LEU A 151 -6.98 -1.24 0.28
C LEU A 151 -7.42 -2.70 0.41
N VAL A 152 -6.46 -3.59 0.66
CA VAL A 152 -6.67 -5.00 0.96
C VAL A 152 -5.92 -5.32 2.25
N PRO A 153 -6.55 -5.95 3.26
CA PRO A 153 -5.88 -6.30 4.50
C PRO A 153 -4.64 -7.17 4.28
N PHE A 154 -3.55 -6.82 4.95
CA PHE A 154 -2.34 -7.64 4.97
C PHE A 154 -2.53 -8.90 5.81
N ALA A 155 -1.72 -9.92 5.56
CA ALA A 155 -1.70 -11.09 6.42
C ALA A 155 -1.35 -10.67 7.87
N PRO A 156 -1.97 -11.26 8.90
CA PRO A 156 -1.61 -10.99 10.30
C PRO A 156 -0.20 -11.51 10.65
N THR A 157 0.43 -12.21 9.71
CA THR A 157 1.77 -12.77 9.79
C THR A 157 2.63 -12.15 8.69
N GLY A 158 3.86 -11.75 9.01
CA GLY A 158 4.79 -11.16 8.03
C GLY A 158 5.14 -9.71 8.36
N ILE A 159 5.91 -9.06 7.48
CA ILE A 159 6.49 -7.73 7.71
C ILE A 159 5.40 -6.64 7.91
N TRP A 160 4.24 -6.79 7.26
CA TRP A 160 3.12 -5.86 7.40
C TRP A 160 2.26 -6.08 8.63
N SER A 161 2.47 -7.15 9.41
CA SER A 161 1.82 -7.28 10.73
C SER A 161 2.14 -6.10 11.65
N LEU A 162 3.25 -5.40 11.41
CA LEU A 162 3.63 -4.15 12.09
C LEU A 162 2.71 -2.96 11.75
N LEU A 163 1.95 -3.07 10.66
CA LEU A 163 1.04 -2.04 10.16
C LEU A 163 -0.43 -2.45 10.29
N SER A 164 -0.70 -3.71 10.65
CA SER A 164 -2.00 -4.11 11.15
C SER A 164 -2.20 -3.40 12.49
N PRO A 165 -3.20 -2.49 12.63
CA PRO A 165 -3.62 -2.12 13.97
C PRO A 165 -3.96 -3.43 14.67
N ASP A 166 -3.44 -3.64 15.88
CA ASP A 166 -3.82 -4.78 16.69
C ASP A 166 -5.32 -5.01 16.51
N MET A 167 -5.72 -6.13 15.92
CA MET A 167 -7.00 -6.72 16.29
C MET A 167 -6.83 -7.02 17.76
N VAL A 168 -7.11 -6.03 18.61
CA VAL A 168 -7.25 -6.20 20.04
C VAL A 168 -8.14 -7.43 20.17
N PRO A 169 -7.66 -8.56 20.72
CA PRO A 169 -8.55 -9.67 20.96
C PRO A 169 -9.64 -9.11 21.86
N ALA A 170 -10.87 -9.06 21.33
CA ALA A 170 -12.03 -8.64 22.06
C ALA A 170 -12.07 -9.47 23.35
N ASN A 171 -11.86 -8.80 24.48
CA ASN A 171 -12.06 -9.27 25.84
C ASN A 171 -11.67 -10.74 26.10
N ILE A 172 -10.52 -10.94 26.75
CA ILE A 172 -10.45 -11.96 27.80
C ILE A 172 -11.48 -11.54 28.85
N GLY A 173 -12.70 -12.08 28.71
CA GLY A 173 -13.73 -12.04 29.74
C GLY A 173 -13.23 -12.84 30.93
N CYS A 174 -12.41 -12.23 31.77
CA CYS A 174 -12.31 -12.61 33.18
C CYS A 174 -13.61 -12.18 33.86
N CYS A 175 -14.59 -13.07 33.87
CA CYS A 175 -15.66 -13.04 34.85
C CYS A 175 -15.36 -14.11 35.90
N HIS A 176 -15.27 -13.61 37.14
CA HIS A 176 -15.13 -14.24 38.46
C HIS A 176 -15.36 -15.75 38.61
#